data_AF-A0A1M6BVQ7-F1
#
_entry.id   AF-A0A1M6BVQ7-F1
#
_cell.length_a   1.000
_cell.length_b   1.000
_cell.length_c   1.000
_cell.angle_alpha   90.00
_cell.angle_beta   90.00
_cell.angle_gamma   90.00
#
_symmetry.space_group_name_H-M   'P 1'
#
loop_
_entity.id
_entity.type
_entity.pdbx_description
1 polymer ?
#
loop_
_entity_poly.entity_id
_entity_poly.type
_entity_poly.pdbx_seq_one_letter_code
_entity_poly.pdbx_strand_id
1 'polypeptide(L)'
;MKNRIGSIIASIFLLVVVGALVYMFYIQTVRIKDLRKEVESLESTIEVLEGEKAEMETSMDAMAADVEEKNEQIEKLNGKIEILNDNVNSISAIRKILEENFGHDEGAEDEAEANFESISFLDMSEDELMIYESFKEEYNDEMLTAVEPFTIMKLYLYCSYIKDYETQYELYVNHEDYDMSWTKEEHMNIPEEHRISDFGEFETAYNVEVKVEGAHALVLWNSDYDGEEEFKYGFNLDKDENGIWKVNFIPMQ
;
A
#
# COMPACT_ATOMS: atom_id res chain seq x y z
N MET A 1 66.13 -1.03 -73.78
CA MET A 1 64.86 -0.36 -73.38
C MET A 1 63.93 -1.25 -72.55
N LYS A 2 63.68 -2.52 -72.91
CA LYS A 2 62.75 -3.41 -72.18
C LYS A 2 63.00 -3.54 -70.67
N ASN A 3 64.26 -3.66 -70.20
CA ASN A 3 64.56 -3.81 -68.76
C ASN A 3 64.27 -2.54 -67.92
N ARG A 4 64.26 -1.34 -68.51
CA ARG A 4 63.97 -0.10 -67.78
C ARG A 4 62.47 0.08 -67.52
N ILE A 5 61.63 -0.32 -68.48
CA ILE A 5 60.18 -0.21 -68.36
C ILE A 5 59.66 -1.18 -67.28
N GLY A 6 60.18 -2.42 -67.24
CA GLY A 6 59.82 -3.39 -66.20
C GLY A 6 60.17 -2.93 -64.78
N SER A 7 61.31 -2.27 -64.60
CA SER A 7 61.73 -1.73 -63.30
C SER A 7 60.84 -0.56 -62.83
N ILE A 8 60.40 0.31 -63.75
CA ILE A 8 59.49 1.42 -63.42
C ILE A 8 58.11 0.87 -63.00
N ILE A 9 57.58 -0.11 -63.72
CA ILE A 9 56.29 -0.75 -63.40
C ILE A 9 56.34 -1.44 -62.03
N ALA A 10 57.43 -2.16 -61.72
CA ALA A 10 57.62 -2.78 -60.42
C ALA A 10 57.68 -1.75 -59.27
N SER A 11 58.32 -0.60 -59.50
CA SER A 11 58.39 0.47 -58.51
C SER A 11 57.04 1.16 -58.26
N ILE A 12 56.24 1.36 -59.31
CA ILE A 12 54.86 1.88 -59.18
C ILE A 12 53.99 0.89 -58.41
N PHE A 13 54.08 -0.40 -58.74
CA PHE A 13 53.34 -1.44 -58.02
C PHE A 13 53.71 -1.47 -56.53
N LEU A 14 55.01 -1.40 -56.21
CA LEU A 14 55.49 -1.32 -54.83
C LEU A 14 54.90 -0.10 -54.09
N LEU A 15 54.87 1.08 -54.73
CA LEU A 15 54.30 2.29 -54.15
C LEU A 15 52.80 2.15 -53.86
N VAL A 16 52.04 1.54 -54.76
CA VAL A 16 50.61 1.28 -54.56
C VAL A 16 50.37 0.33 -53.38
N VAL A 17 51.15 -0.75 -53.29
CA VAL A 17 51.06 -1.70 -52.17
C VAL A 17 51.42 -1.04 -50.85
N VAL A 18 52.50 -0.26 -50.80
CA VAL A 18 52.89 0.50 -49.60
C VAL A 18 51.81 1.51 -49.22
N GLY A 19 51.25 2.23 -50.19
CA GLY A 19 50.14 3.16 -49.95
C GLY A 19 48.90 2.48 -49.37
N ALA A 20 48.54 1.30 -49.90
CA ALA A 20 47.42 0.50 -49.38
C ALA A 20 47.68 -0.01 -47.95
N LEU A 21 48.91 -0.44 -47.64
CA LEU A 21 49.29 -0.87 -46.29
C LEU A 21 49.24 0.30 -45.29
N VAL A 22 49.74 1.48 -45.67
CA VAL A 22 49.66 2.69 -44.83
C VAL A 22 48.21 3.10 -44.59
N TYR A 23 47.37 3.04 -45.63
CA TYR A 23 45.94 3.33 -45.51
C TYR A 23 45.21 2.32 -44.60
N MET A 24 45.52 1.03 -44.74
CA MET A 24 44.98 -0.01 -43.86
C MET A 24 45.42 0.19 -42.41
N PHE A 25 46.69 0.52 -42.18
CA PHE A 25 47.22 0.82 -40.84
C PHE A 25 46.55 2.05 -40.24
N TYR A 26 46.28 3.08 -41.05
CA TYR A 26 45.55 4.27 -40.62
C TYR A 26 44.13 3.93 -40.14
N ILE A 27 43.37 3.15 -40.92
CA ILE A 27 42.01 2.71 -40.53
C ILE A 27 42.04 1.90 -39.24
N GLN A 28 42.98 0.96 -39.11
CA GLN A 28 43.12 0.17 -37.88
C GLN A 28 43.41 1.05 -36.67
N THR A 29 44.29 2.05 -36.82
CA THR A 29 44.63 2.99 -35.74
C THR A 29 43.41 3.80 -35.28
N VAL A 30 42.56 4.24 -36.21
CA VAL A 30 41.31 4.94 -35.87
C VAL A 30 40.37 4.02 -35.09
N ARG A 31 40.13 2.80 -35.61
CA ARG A 31 39.25 1.83 -34.95
C ARG A 31 39.72 1.45 -33.55
N ILE A 32 41.03 1.33 -33.34
CA ILE A 32 41.62 1.05 -32.02
C ILE A 32 41.34 2.20 -31.04
N LYS A 33 41.40 3.46 -31.49
CA LYS A 33 41.10 4.61 -30.63
C LYS A 33 39.63 4.65 -30.21
N ASP A 34 38.73 4.35 -31.13
CA ASP A 34 37.29 4.34 -30.84
C ASP A 34 36.94 3.20 -29.87
N LEU A 35 37.46 1.99 -30.11
CA LEU A 35 37.29 0.87 -29.19
C LEU A 35 37.87 1.14 -27.80
N ARG A 36 39.01 1.84 -27.71
CA ARG A 36 39.58 2.21 -26.41
C ARG A 36 38.65 3.14 -25.64
N LYS A 37 38.05 4.14 -26.29
CA LYS A 37 37.09 5.04 -25.64
C LYS A 37 35.86 4.30 -25.14
N GLU A 38 35.37 3.34 -25.92
CA GLU A 38 34.24 2.49 -25.52
C GLU A 38 34.59 1.64 -24.30
N VAL A 39 35.80 1.05 -24.26
CA VAL A 39 36.29 0.33 -23.08
C VAL A 39 36.40 1.23 -21.86
N GLU A 40 36.99 2.43 -21.99
CA GLU A 40 37.09 3.40 -20.89
C GLU A 40 35.71 3.80 -20.35
N SER A 41 34.71 3.98 -21.23
CA SER A 41 33.33 4.26 -20.84
C SER A 41 32.67 3.08 -20.11
N LEU A 42 32.91 1.85 -20.59
CA LEU A 42 32.38 0.64 -19.97
C LEU A 42 33.01 0.40 -18.60
N GLU A 43 34.32 0.60 -18.45
CA GLU A 43 35.03 0.51 -17.17
C GLU A 43 34.46 1.48 -16.14
N SER A 44 34.21 2.74 -16.54
CA SER A 44 33.56 3.71 -15.67
C SER A 44 32.14 3.32 -15.27
N THR A 45 31.39 2.68 -16.17
CA THR A 45 30.02 2.22 -15.86
C THR A 45 30.05 1.04 -14.88
N ILE A 46 31.00 0.13 -15.04
CA ILE A 46 31.20 -1.00 -14.12
C ILE A 46 31.54 -0.49 -12.71
N GLU A 47 32.41 0.50 -12.59
CA GLU A 47 32.78 1.08 -11.29
C GLU A 47 31.56 1.68 -10.56
N VAL A 48 30.69 2.39 -11.28
CA VAL A 48 29.44 2.93 -10.71
C VAL A 48 28.51 1.81 -10.26
N LEU A 49 28.29 0.79 -11.10
CA LEU A 49 27.42 -0.34 -10.78
C LEU A 49 27.95 -1.17 -9.59
N GLU A 50 29.27 -1.31 -9.46
CA GLU A 50 29.87 -1.98 -8.30
C GLU A 50 29.65 -1.18 -7.01
N GLY A 51 29.69 0.15 -7.09
CA GLY A 51 29.33 1.04 -5.98
C GLY A 51 27.87 0.90 -5.57
N GLU A 52 26.94 1.04 -6.54
CA GLU A 52 25.51 0.88 -6.31
C GLU A 52 25.17 -0.51 -5.73
N LYS A 53 25.85 -1.57 -6.21
CA LYS A 53 25.69 -2.91 -5.67
C LYS A 53 26.10 -3.01 -4.20
N ALA A 54 27.23 -2.40 -3.82
CA ALA A 54 27.70 -2.42 -2.44
C ALA A 54 26.77 -1.64 -1.50
N GLU A 55 26.20 -0.53 -1.97
CA GLU A 55 25.18 0.24 -1.25
C GLU A 55 23.91 -0.60 -1.05
N MET A 56 23.45 -1.29 -2.10
CA MET A 56 22.29 -2.18 -2.03
C MET A 56 22.50 -3.35 -1.07
N GLU A 57 23.69 -3.99 -1.09
CA GLU A 57 24.05 -5.06 -0.14
C GLU A 57 23.99 -4.54 1.31
N THR A 58 24.50 -3.34 1.57
CA THR A 58 24.44 -2.72 2.90
C THR A 58 23.00 -2.43 3.34
N SER A 59 22.16 -1.96 2.41
CA SER A 59 20.75 -1.71 2.69
C SER A 59 19.97 -3.00 2.96
N MET A 60 20.27 -4.08 2.25
CA MET A 60 19.67 -5.40 2.49
C MET A 60 20.03 -5.95 3.87
N ASP A 61 21.29 -5.81 4.29
CA ASP A 61 21.73 -6.24 5.62
C ASP A 61 21.01 -5.46 6.74
N ALA A 62 20.83 -4.14 6.55
CA ALA A 62 20.09 -3.30 7.49
C ALA A 62 18.61 -3.72 7.57
N MET A 63 17.96 -3.98 6.43
CA MET A 63 16.58 -4.48 6.38
C MET A 63 16.45 -5.86 7.03
N ALA A 64 17.40 -6.76 6.83
CA ALA A 64 17.39 -8.09 7.46
C ALA A 64 17.42 -7.99 8.99
N ALA A 65 18.21 -7.06 9.54
CA ALA A 65 18.26 -6.81 10.98
C ALA A 65 16.94 -6.21 11.51
N ASP A 66 16.32 -5.29 10.77
CA ASP A 66 15.01 -4.72 11.15
C ASP A 66 13.89 -5.78 11.15
N VAL A 67 13.90 -6.69 10.16
CA VAL A 67 12.97 -7.83 10.12
C VAL A 67 13.17 -8.76 11.31
N GLU A 68 14.41 -9.04 11.72
CA GLU A 68 14.70 -9.84 12.91
C GLU A 68 14.15 -9.17 14.18
N GLU A 69 14.38 -7.86 14.36
CA GLU A 69 13.85 -7.10 15.49
C GLU A 69 12.31 -7.11 15.52
N LYS A 70 11.66 -6.85 14.39
CA LYS A 70 10.19 -6.87 14.29
C LYS A 70 9.62 -8.25 14.60
N ASN A 71 10.28 -9.33 14.19
CA ASN A 71 9.85 -10.69 14.53
C ASN A 71 9.92 -10.95 16.04
N GLU A 72 10.96 -10.49 16.74
CA GLU A 72 11.03 -10.59 18.20
C GLU A 72 9.89 -9.83 18.89
N GLN A 73 9.52 -8.65 18.37
CA GLN A 73 8.39 -7.88 18.88
C GLN A 73 7.06 -8.61 18.69
N ILE A 74 6.84 -9.23 17.53
CA ILE A 74 5.65 -10.05 17.24
C ILE A 74 5.55 -11.24 18.20
N GLU A 75 6.65 -11.95 18.46
CA GLU A 75 6.66 -13.06 19.42
C GLU A 75 6.24 -12.60 20.82
N LYS A 76 6.74 -11.44 21.25
CA LYS A 76 6.38 -10.86 22.55
C LYS A 76 4.91 -10.44 22.62
N LEU A 77 4.35 -9.88 21.54
CA LEU A 77 2.93 -9.52 21.47
C LEU A 77 2.04 -10.75 21.48
N ASN A 78 2.38 -11.79 20.71
CA ASN A 78 1.66 -13.06 20.70
C ASN A 78 1.61 -13.70 22.09
N GLY A 79 2.71 -13.67 22.84
CA GLY A 79 2.73 -14.14 24.23
C GLY A 79 1.80 -13.34 25.16
N LYS A 80 1.64 -12.02 24.95
CA LYS A 80 0.67 -11.22 25.72
C LYS A 80 -0.77 -11.57 25.36
N ILE A 81 -1.07 -11.77 24.08
CA ILE A 81 -2.40 -12.15 23.60
C ILE A 81 -2.83 -13.49 24.21
N GLU A 82 -1.93 -14.47 24.26
CA GLU A 82 -2.20 -15.77 24.89
C GLU A 82 -2.63 -15.61 26.37
N ILE A 83 -1.87 -14.83 27.14
CA ILE A 83 -2.21 -14.53 28.55
C ILE A 83 -3.56 -13.82 28.67
N LEU A 84 -3.85 -12.87 27.78
CA LEU A 84 -5.10 -12.13 27.81
C LEU A 84 -6.29 -13.05 27.50
N ASN A 85 -6.14 -13.95 26.54
CA ASN A 85 -7.16 -14.91 26.17
C ASN A 85 -7.47 -15.90 27.31
N ASP A 86 -6.43 -16.38 28.01
CA ASP A 86 -6.60 -17.20 29.21
C ASP A 86 -7.38 -16.48 30.32
N ASN A 87 -7.13 -15.17 30.50
CA ASN A 87 -7.87 -14.35 31.45
C ASN A 87 -9.34 -14.20 31.04
N VAL A 88 -9.63 -13.94 29.76
CA VAL A 88 -11.00 -13.84 29.23
C VAL A 88 -11.76 -15.16 29.44
N ASN A 89 -11.13 -16.30 29.12
CA ASN A 89 -11.71 -17.62 29.36
C ASN A 89 -12.01 -17.84 30.84
N SER A 90 -11.08 -17.46 31.73
CA SER A 90 -11.27 -17.55 33.17
C SER A 90 -12.44 -16.68 33.66
N ILE A 91 -12.57 -15.45 33.15
CA ILE A 91 -13.68 -14.56 33.47
C ILE A 91 -15.00 -15.13 32.99
N SER A 92 -15.05 -15.69 31.77
CA SER A 92 -16.26 -16.31 31.22
C SER A 92 -16.75 -17.48 32.07
N ALA A 93 -15.82 -18.31 32.57
CA ALA A 93 -16.13 -19.41 33.47
C ALA A 93 -16.68 -18.91 34.81
N ILE A 94 -16.08 -17.85 35.37
CA ILE A 94 -16.57 -17.22 36.60
C ILE A 94 -17.97 -16.65 36.40
N ARG A 95 -18.23 -15.96 35.29
CA ARG A 95 -19.55 -15.39 34.96
C ARG A 95 -20.61 -16.48 34.93
N LYS A 96 -20.35 -17.59 34.24
CA LYS A 96 -21.26 -18.74 34.20
C LYS A 96 -21.58 -19.30 35.59
N ILE A 97 -20.56 -19.44 36.44
CA ILE A 97 -20.75 -19.89 37.83
C ILE A 97 -21.59 -18.88 38.62
N LEU A 98 -21.43 -17.58 38.37
CA LEU A 98 -22.24 -16.54 39.01
C LEU A 98 -23.70 -16.64 38.58
N GLU A 99 -23.96 -16.78 37.28
CA GLU A 99 -25.30 -16.92 36.72
C GLU A 99 -26.01 -18.18 37.26
N GLU A 100 -25.30 -19.30 37.36
CA GLU A 100 -25.83 -20.54 37.96
C GLU A 100 -26.14 -20.42 39.47
N ASN A 101 -25.42 -19.54 40.19
CA ASN A 101 -25.60 -19.37 41.64
C ASN A 101 -26.58 -18.24 42.02
N PHE A 102 -26.90 -17.33 41.10
CA PHE A 102 -27.70 -16.12 41.39
C PHE A 102 -28.95 -15.93 40.51
N GLY A 103 -29.31 -16.85 39.61
CA GLY A 103 -30.52 -16.74 38.78
C GLY A 103 -31.78 -17.39 39.38
N HIS A 104 -32.58 -16.64 40.17
CA HIS A 104 -34.06 -16.62 40.14
C HIS A 104 -34.59 -15.51 41.08
N ASP A 105 -34.77 -14.30 40.56
CA ASP A 105 -35.84 -13.40 41.04
C ASP A 105 -36.67 -13.02 39.80
N GLU A 106 -37.69 -13.83 39.56
CA GLU A 106 -38.69 -13.70 38.49
C GLU A 106 -39.54 -12.44 38.74
N GLY A 107 -39.51 -11.50 37.81
CA GLY A 107 -40.38 -10.33 37.91
C GLY A 107 -40.32 -9.32 36.78
N ALA A 108 -40.01 -9.72 35.54
CA ALA A 108 -40.34 -8.98 34.30
C ALA A 108 -39.88 -9.80 33.08
N GLU A 109 -40.69 -10.76 32.65
CA GLU A 109 -40.63 -11.29 31.29
C GLU A 109 -41.75 -10.66 30.49
N ASP A 110 -41.41 -9.72 29.61
CA ASP A 110 -41.90 -9.67 28.24
C ASP A 110 -40.85 -8.90 27.43
N GLU A 111 -40.63 -9.36 26.20
CA GLU A 111 -39.68 -8.83 25.19
C GLU A 111 -38.22 -9.33 25.33
N ALA A 112 -38.05 -10.58 24.89
CA ALA A 112 -36.79 -11.02 24.31
C ALA A 112 -36.57 -10.30 22.97
N GLU A 113 -36.14 -9.05 23.03
CA GLU A 113 -35.39 -8.45 21.91
C GLU A 113 -33.98 -9.04 21.93
N ALA A 114 -33.57 -9.57 20.78
CA ALA A 114 -32.19 -9.93 20.56
C ALA A 114 -31.36 -8.65 20.64
N ASN A 115 -30.78 -8.39 21.82
CA ASN A 115 -29.85 -7.29 22.04
C ASN A 115 -28.58 -7.59 21.22
N PHE A 116 -28.61 -7.24 19.94
CA PHE A 116 -27.43 -7.22 19.08
C PHE A 116 -26.56 -6.10 19.64
N GLU A 117 -25.40 -6.45 20.17
CA GLU A 117 -24.46 -5.48 20.74
C GLU A 117 -24.04 -4.52 19.61
N SER A 118 -24.52 -3.27 19.66
CA SER A 118 -24.17 -2.24 18.70
C SER A 118 -22.66 -1.98 18.77
N ILE A 119 -22.03 -1.82 17.62
CA ILE A 119 -20.60 -1.56 17.49
C ILE A 119 -20.34 -0.13 17.02
N SER A 120 -19.26 0.46 17.52
CA SER A 120 -18.74 1.72 17.01
C SER A 120 -17.71 1.45 15.93
N PHE A 121 -17.90 2.02 14.75
CA PHE A 121 -16.89 1.99 13.68
C PHE A 121 -15.70 2.90 13.95
N LEU A 122 -15.83 3.83 14.91
CA LEU A 122 -14.75 4.73 15.33
C LEU A 122 -13.78 4.06 16.31
N ASP A 123 -14.19 2.94 16.91
CA ASP A 123 -13.32 2.13 17.76
C ASP A 123 -12.37 1.30 16.90
N MET A 124 -11.17 1.84 16.72
CA MET A 124 -10.10 1.20 15.96
C MET A 124 -9.35 0.20 16.84
N SER A 125 -9.09 -0.99 16.29
CA SER A 125 -8.18 -1.96 16.92
C SER A 125 -6.72 -1.51 16.82
N GLU A 126 -5.82 -2.13 17.57
CA GLU A 126 -4.39 -1.83 17.51
C GLU A 126 -3.81 -2.09 16.09
N ASP A 127 -4.24 -3.17 15.44
CA ASP A 127 -3.82 -3.51 14.06
C ASP A 127 -4.32 -2.47 13.04
N GLU A 128 -5.57 -2.01 13.19
CA GLU A 128 -6.15 -1.00 12.30
C GLU A 128 -5.46 0.36 12.47
N LEU A 129 -5.09 0.73 13.71
CA LEU A 129 -4.28 1.92 13.98
C LEU A 129 -2.86 1.79 13.41
N MET A 130 -2.26 0.60 13.47
CA MET A 130 -0.95 0.37 12.85
C MET A 130 -1.01 0.54 11.33
N ILE A 131 -2.05 -0.02 10.67
CA ILE A 131 -2.28 0.17 9.23
C ILE A 131 -2.43 1.66 8.91
N TYR A 132 -3.23 2.38 9.70
CA TYR A 132 -3.43 3.82 9.54
C TYR A 132 -2.10 4.60 9.62
N GLU A 133 -1.30 4.40 10.68
CA GLU A 133 -0.05 5.14 10.87
C GLU A 133 0.99 4.80 9.79
N SER A 134 1.11 3.53 9.41
CA SER A 134 2.01 3.10 8.32
C SER A 134 1.58 3.65 6.96
N PHE A 135 0.27 3.67 6.67
CA PHE A 135 -0.23 4.28 5.44
C PHE A 135 0.02 5.79 5.42
N LYS A 136 -0.25 6.49 6.54
CA LYS A 136 -0.11 7.95 6.65
C LYS A 136 1.33 8.46 6.48
N GLU A 137 2.33 7.69 6.87
CA GLU A 137 3.73 8.14 6.85
C GLU A 137 4.24 8.45 5.44
N GLU A 138 3.89 7.59 4.47
CA GLU A 138 4.38 7.68 3.10
C GLU A 138 3.27 7.73 2.03
N TYR A 139 2.01 7.58 2.44
CA TYR A 139 0.86 7.36 1.55
C TYR A 139 1.11 6.24 0.53
N ASN A 140 1.77 5.17 1.01
CA ASN A 140 2.09 4.00 0.19
C ASN A 140 0.92 3.02 0.20
N ASP A 141 0.25 2.91 -0.95
CA ASP A 141 -0.89 2.02 -1.18
C ASP A 141 -0.55 0.54 -0.95
N GLU A 142 0.72 0.13 -1.06
CA GLU A 142 1.14 -1.25 -0.77
C GLU A 142 0.76 -1.69 0.66
N MET A 143 0.71 -0.74 1.61
CA MET A 143 0.29 -0.99 2.99
C MET A 143 -1.18 -1.42 3.10
N LEU A 144 -1.98 -1.19 2.06
CA LEU A 144 -3.41 -1.52 2.02
C LEU A 144 -3.73 -2.80 1.23
N THR A 145 -2.72 -3.47 0.64
CA THR A 145 -2.91 -4.60 -0.30
C THR A 145 -3.70 -5.80 0.26
N ALA A 146 -3.63 -6.03 1.57
CA ALA A 146 -4.33 -7.13 2.24
C ALA A 146 -5.47 -6.66 3.15
N VAL A 147 -5.81 -5.36 3.11
CA VAL A 147 -6.79 -4.76 4.00
C VAL A 147 -8.19 -4.97 3.43
N GLU A 148 -9.11 -5.44 4.27
CA GLU A 148 -10.48 -5.74 3.86
C GLU A 148 -11.32 -4.46 3.67
N PRO A 149 -12.40 -4.48 2.85
CA PRO A 149 -13.22 -3.30 2.58
C PRO A 149 -13.76 -2.64 3.85
N PHE A 150 -14.16 -3.45 4.83
CA PHE A 150 -14.70 -2.96 6.09
C PHE A 150 -13.67 -2.13 6.87
N THR A 151 -12.41 -2.58 6.90
CA THR A 151 -11.32 -1.83 7.53
C THR A 151 -10.99 -0.55 6.78
N ILE A 152 -10.99 -0.54 5.44
CA ILE A 152 -10.79 0.68 4.66
C ILE A 152 -11.89 1.72 4.96
N MET A 153 -13.14 1.29 5.08
CA MET A 153 -14.25 2.16 5.51
C MET A 153 -13.98 2.75 6.90
N LYS A 154 -13.59 1.92 7.88
CA LYS A 154 -13.27 2.39 9.23
C LYS A 154 -12.13 3.40 9.24
N LEU A 155 -11.06 3.15 8.48
CA LEU A 155 -9.94 4.09 8.33
C LEU A 155 -10.42 5.45 7.80
N TYR A 156 -11.28 5.44 6.78
CA TYR A 156 -11.85 6.65 6.20
C TYR A 156 -12.71 7.45 7.20
N LEU A 157 -13.59 6.77 7.93
CA LEU A 157 -14.43 7.39 8.97
C LEU A 157 -13.57 7.93 10.12
N TYR A 158 -12.56 7.17 10.54
CA TYR A 158 -11.60 7.58 11.56
C TYR A 158 -10.84 8.85 11.16
N CYS A 159 -10.35 8.92 9.91
CA CYS A 159 -9.72 10.14 9.38
C CYS A 159 -10.65 11.35 9.47
N SER A 160 -11.94 11.18 9.12
CA SER A 160 -12.94 12.23 9.25
C SER A 160 -13.13 12.67 10.72
N TYR A 161 -13.18 11.70 11.64
CA TYR A 161 -13.40 11.93 13.07
C TYR A 161 -12.26 12.72 13.72
N ILE A 162 -11.01 12.38 13.40
CA ILE A 162 -9.82 13.09 13.93
C ILE A 162 -9.42 14.31 13.09
N LYS A 163 -10.16 14.60 12.02
CA LYS A 163 -9.92 15.70 11.08
C LYS A 163 -8.61 15.60 10.30
N ASP A 164 -8.17 14.37 10.03
CA ASP A 164 -7.05 14.07 9.13
C ASP A 164 -7.56 13.97 7.68
N TYR A 165 -7.94 15.11 7.13
CA TYR A 165 -8.49 15.20 5.77
C TYR A 165 -7.45 14.93 4.68
N GLU A 166 -6.17 15.01 5.03
CA GLU A 166 -5.11 14.68 4.09
C GLU A 166 -5.07 13.17 3.86
N THR A 167 -4.99 12.39 4.93
CA THR A 167 -5.00 10.92 4.86
C THR A 167 -6.35 10.42 4.32
N GLN A 168 -7.46 11.08 4.70
CA GLN A 168 -8.77 10.79 4.14
C GLN A 168 -8.79 10.89 2.61
N TYR A 169 -8.15 11.91 2.05
CA TYR A 169 -8.11 12.11 0.59
C TYR A 169 -7.36 10.97 -0.11
N GLU A 170 -6.24 10.51 0.45
CA GLU A 170 -5.42 9.44 -0.15
C GLU A 170 -6.11 8.06 -0.13
N LEU A 171 -7.18 7.90 0.65
CA LEU A 171 -8.01 6.68 0.65
C LEU A 171 -9.02 6.61 -0.50
N TYR A 172 -9.23 7.70 -1.25
CA TYR A 172 -10.10 7.67 -2.43
C TYR A 172 -9.47 6.88 -3.58
N VAL A 173 -10.33 6.30 -4.41
CA VAL A 173 -9.88 5.64 -5.64
C VAL A 173 -9.33 6.68 -6.61
N ASN A 174 -8.07 6.52 -7.00
CA ASN A 174 -7.39 7.37 -7.97
C ASN A 174 -7.20 6.57 -9.27
N HIS A 175 -8.19 6.61 -10.16
CA HIS A 175 -8.01 6.05 -11.51
C HIS A 175 -7.53 7.16 -12.45
N GLU A 176 -6.48 6.91 -13.24
CA GLU A 176 -6.08 7.80 -14.33
C GLU A 176 -7.23 8.07 -15.33
N ASP A 177 -8.20 7.15 -15.41
CA ASP A 177 -9.38 7.22 -16.28
C ASP A 177 -10.64 7.82 -15.61
N TYR A 178 -10.65 8.02 -14.28
CA TYR A 178 -11.72 8.77 -13.62
C TYR A 178 -11.21 10.18 -13.31
N ASP A 179 -11.87 11.19 -13.90
CA ASP A 179 -11.78 12.55 -13.39
C ASP A 179 -12.31 12.53 -11.94
N MET A 180 -11.42 12.41 -10.96
CA MET A 180 -11.74 12.75 -9.57
C MET A 180 -12.40 14.11 -9.59
N SER A 181 -13.61 14.23 -9.02
CA SER A 181 -14.40 15.45 -9.25
C SER A 181 -13.83 16.67 -8.53
N TRP A 182 -12.84 16.47 -7.63
CA TRP A 182 -12.03 17.54 -7.05
C TRP A 182 -10.61 17.04 -6.72
N THR A 183 -9.68 17.98 -6.67
CA THR A 183 -8.27 17.79 -6.32
C THR A 183 -8.05 17.74 -4.80
N LYS A 184 -6.85 17.31 -4.37
CA LYS A 184 -6.43 17.37 -2.95
C LYS A 184 -6.56 18.77 -2.36
N GLU A 185 -6.15 19.80 -3.12
CA GLU A 185 -6.27 21.19 -2.69
C GLU A 185 -7.74 21.60 -2.48
N GLU A 186 -8.63 21.23 -3.41
CA GLU A 186 -10.06 21.47 -3.27
C GLU A 186 -10.64 20.70 -2.08
N HIS A 187 -10.23 19.45 -1.87
CA HIS A 187 -10.64 18.64 -0.73
C HIS A 187 -10.28 19.29 0.60
N MET A 188 -9.06 19.84 0.73
CA MET A 188 -8.63 20.53 1.95
C MET A 188 -9.39 21.84 2.18
N ASN A 189 -9.91 22.47 1.12
CA ASN A 189 -10.69 23.70 1.20
C ASN A 189 -12.19 23.47 1.46
N ILE A 190 -12.65 22.22 1.56
CA ILE A 190 -14.05 21.93 1.92
C ILE A 190 -14.34 22.50 3.33
N PRO A 191 -15.34 23.37 3.48
CA PRO A 191 -15.74 23.92 4.77
C PRO A 191 -16.14 22.82 5.76
N GLU A 192 -15.81 23.00 7.04
CA GLU A 192 -16.13 22.04 8.10
C GLU A 192 -17.63 21.72 8.19
N GLU A 193 -18.50 22.70 7.89
CA GLU A 193 -19.96 22.54 7.85
C GLU A 193 -20.48 21.60 6.75
N HIS A 194 -19.65 21.28 5.76
CA HIS A 194 -19.95 20.31 4.71
C HIS A 194 -19.31 18.94 4.98
N ARG A 195 -18.54 18.81 6.06
CA ARG A 195 -17.93 17.54 6.46
C ARG A 195 -18.86 16.80 7.42
N ILE A 196 -18.60 15.51 7.60
CA ILE A 196 -19.32 14.71 8.59
C ILE A 196 -19.04 15.33 9.97
N SER A 197 -20.05 15.96 10.54
CA SER A 197 -19.99 16.57 11.87
C SER A 197 -20.67 15.72 12.94
N ASP A 198 -21.49 14.77 12.50
CA ASP A 198 -22.27 13.87 13.34
C ASP A 198 -21.91 12.44 12.97
N PHE A 199 -21.52 11.65 13.98
CA PHE A 199 -21.07 10.29 13.80
C PHE A 199 -21.97 9.27 14.50
N GLY A 200 -23.11 9.69 15.05
CA GLY A 200 -23.98 8.81 15.83
C GLY A 200 -24.41 7.54 15.08
N GLU A 201 -24.63 7.67 13.76
CA GLU A 201 -24.95 6.55 12.86
C GLU A 201 -23.84 5.50 12.71
N PHE A 202 -22.59 5.88 13.01
CA PHE A 202 -21.43 4.99 12.98
C PHE A 202 -21.04 4.47 14.37
N GLU A 203 -21.45 5.14 15.45
CA GLU A 203 -21.16 4.73 16.83
C GLU A 203 -22.11 3.64 17.34
N THR A 204 -23.29 3.51 16.73
CA THR A 204 -24.38 2.62 17.15
C THR A 204 -24.76 1.62 16.06
N ALA A 205 -23.79 1.20 15.25
CA ALA A 205 -24.05 0.34 14.10
C ALA A 205 -24.32 -1.11 14.52
N TYR A 206 -25.28 -1.77 13.88
CA TYR A 206 -25.57 -3.19 14.05
C TYR A 206 -25.98 -3.84 12.71
N ASN A 207 -26.12 -5.17 12.70
CA ASN A 207 -26.43 -5.95 11.50
C ASN A 207 -25.51 -5.63 10.30
N VAL A 208 -24.21 -5.53 10.58
CA VAL A 208 -23.22 -5.18 9.56
C VAL A 208 -23.04 -6.34 8.57
N GLU A 209 -23.23 -6.03 7.29
CA GLU A 209 -23.06 -6.95 6.17
C GLU A 209 -22.06 -6.36 5.19
N VAL A 210 -21.06 -7.14 4.78
CA VAL A 210 -20.13 -6.77 3.72
C VAL A 210 -20.44 -7.61 2.49
N LYS A 211 -20.86 -6.97 1.40
CA LYS A 211 -21.14 -7.61 0.11
C LYS A 211 -20.03 -7.27 -0.87
N VAL A 212 -19.37 -8.29 -1.43
CA VAL A 212 -18.27 -8.13 -2.39
C VAL A 212 -18.66 -8.74 -3.73
N GLU A 213 -18.66 -7.94 -4.78
CA GLU A 213 -18.98 -8.33 -6.15
C GLU A 213 -17.84 -7.91 -7.09
N GLY A 214 -16.85 -8.79 -7.25
CA GLY A 214 -15.70 -8.54 -8.13
C GLY A 214 -14.80 -7.43 -7.59
N ALA A 215 -14.81 -6.28 -8.28
CA ALA A 215 -14.04 -5.09 -7.92
C ALA A 215 -14.86 -4.07 -7.12
N HIS A 216 -16.09 -4.41 -6.70
CA HIS A 216 -16.97 -3.54 -5.93
C HIS A 216 -17.28 -4.16 -4.57
N ALA A 217 -17.32 -3.35 -3.53
CA ALA A 217 -17.77 -3.74 -2.21
C ALA A 217 -18.77 -2.73 -1.64
N LEU A 218 -19.79 -3.26 -0.96
CA LEU A 218 -20.83 -2.50 -0.28
C LEU A 218 -20.92 -2.97 1.16
N VAL A 219 -20.60 -2.09 2.11
CA VAL A 219 -20.83 -2.30 3.53
C VAL A 219 -22.21 -1.76 3.87
N LEU A 220 -23.06 -2.58 4.48
CA LEU A 220 -24.41 -2.22 4.89
C LEU A 220 -24.55 -2.37 6.40
N TRP A 221 -25.21 -1.43 7.06
CA TRP A 221 -25.52 -1.53 8.48
C TRP A 221 -26.83 -0.83 8.83
N ASN A 222 -27.37 -1.16 10.00
CA ASN A 222 -28.45 -0.44 10.64
C ASN A 222 -27.88 0.39 11.79
N SER A 223 -28.56 1.49 12.16
CA SER A 223 -28.21 2.27 13.34
C SER A 223 -29.47 2.78 14.03
N ASP A 224 -29.45 2.80 15.36
CA ASP A 224 -30.56 3.29 16.17
C ASP A 224 -30.50 4.82 16.37
N TYR A 225 -29.50 5.48 15.78
CA TYR A 225 -29.27 6.92 15.95
C TYR A 225 -30.46 7.77 15.53
N ASP A 226 -31.04 7.48 14.36
CA ASP A 226 -32.17 8.24 13.82
C ASP A 226 -33.53 7.70 14.32
N GLY A 227 -33.54 6.64 15.12
CA GLY A 227 -34.76 5.99 15.64
C GLY A 227 -35.61 5.31 14.56
N GLU A 228 -35.07 5.10 13.36
CA GLU A 228 -35.71 4.38 12.25
C GLU A 228 -35.14 2.96 12.13
N GLU A 229 -35.74 2.00 12.83
CA GLU A 229 -35.29 0.59 12.91
C GLU A 229 -35.20 -0.14 11.55
N GLU A 230 -35.80 0.39 10.47
CA GLU A 230 -35.78 -0.24 9.15
C GLU A 230 -34.82 0.41 8.13
N PHE A 231 -34.17 1.53 8.47
CA PHE A 231 -33.24 2.18 7.54
C PHE A 231 -31.88 1.47 7.52
N LYS A 232 -31.36 1.22 6.32
CA LYS A 232 -30.07 0.56 6.11
C LYS A 232 -29.13 1.52 5.39
N TYR A 233 -28.04 1.89 6.04
CA TYR A 233 -27.00 2.73 5.48
C TYR A 233 -26.08 1.88 4.60
N GLY A 234 -25.53 2.48 3.55
CA GLY A 234 -24.56 1.86 2.66
C GLY A 234 -23.27 2.66 2.52
N PHE A 235 -22.14 1.95 2.50
CA PHE A 235 -20.83 2.52 2.18
C PHE A 235 -20.18 1.75 1.03
N ASN A 236 -19.83 2.46 -0.04
CA ASN A 236 -19.30 1.91 -1.28
C ASN A 236 -17.77 2.02 -1.37
N LEU A 237 -17.14 0.92 -1.77
CA LEU A 237 -15.71 0.83 -2.04
C LEU A 237 -15.47 0.16 -3.39
N ASP A 238 -14.40 0.59 -4.05
CA ASP A 238 -13.94 0.01 -5.31
C ASP A 238 -12.52 -0.49 -5.17
N LYS A 239 -12.21 -1.54 -5.93
CA LYS A 239 -10.87 -2.09 -6.02
C LYS A 239 -10.13 -1.41 -7.18
N ASP A 240 -8.95 -0.90 -6.91
CA ASP A 240 -8.09 -0.30 -7.92
C ASP A 240 -7.46 -1.35 -8.85
N GLU A 241 -6.65 -0.89 -9.80
CA GLU A 241 -5.93 -1.76 -10.74
C GLU A 241 -4.88 -2.68 -10.08
N ASN A 242 -4.39 -2.31 -8.89
CA ASN A 242 -3.43 -3.08 -8.09
C ASN A 242 -4.12 -4.10 -7.18
N GLY A 243 -5.45 -4.10 -7.13
CA GLY A 243 -6.23 -5.02 -6.31
C GLY A 243 -6.54 -4.51 -4.91
N ILE A 244 -6.28 -3.22 -4.65
CA ILE A 244 -6.38 -2.55 -3.35
C ILE A 244 -7.75 -1.91 -3.22
N TRP A 245 -8.39 -2.09 -2.06
CA TRP A 245 -9.68 -1.45 -1.79
C TRP A 245 -9.51 0.03 -1.46
N LYS A 246 -10.30 0.87 -2.13
CA LYS A 246 -10.32 2.32 -1.97
C LYS A 246 -11.76 2.82 -1.87
N VAL A 247 -11.91 3.98 -1.25
CA VAL A 247 -13.20 4.61 -1.02
C VAL A 247 -13.72 5.18 -2.33
N ASN A 248 -14.99 4.89 -2.66
CA ASN A 248 -15.64 5.53 -3.79
C ASN A 248 -15.83 7.02 -3.47
N PHE A 249 -15.72 7.87 -4.48
CA PHE A 249 -15.86 9.33 -4.35
C PHE A 249 -17.22 9.78 -3.77
N ILE A 250 -18.28 8.99 -3.98
CA ILE A 250 -19.57 9.16 -3.29
C ILE A 250 -19.80 7.88 -2.46
N PRO A 251 -19.20 7.80 -1.26
CA PRO A 251 -19.15 6.53 -0.55
C PRO A 251 -20.49 6.22 0.14
N MET A 252 -21.18 7.23 0.66
CA MET A 252 -22.43 7.07 1.40
C MET A 252 -23.65 6.96 0.47
N GLN A 253 -24.53 5.99 0.71
CA GLN A 253 -25.81 5.80 0.01
C GLN A 253 -26.95 5.42 0.96
#